data_AF-A0AAX1I9M6-F1
#
_entry.id   AF-A0AAX1I9M6-F1
#
_cell.length_a   1.000
_cell.length_b   1.000
_cell.length_c   1.000
_cell.angle_alpha   90.00
_cell.angle_beta   90.00
_cell.angle_gamma   90.00
#
_symmetry.space_group_name_H-M   'P 1'
#
loop_
_entity.id
_entity.type
_entity.pdbx_description
1 polymer ?
#
loop_
_entity_poly.entity_id
_entity_poly.type
_entity_poly.pdbx_seq_one_letter_code
_entity_poly.pdbx_strand_id
1 'polypeptide(L)'
;MPARATSKSGRQATITALHLATTWTDAARQATAYRSGRVLLAGDAAHMHSPLGGQGLNLGIGDAMNLGWKLAAVARGDAAETLLDSYQAERHPIGARVLDWSRAQVALMRPGPGQRALAAVLADLAATRDGATYLAERLWGVAQPAVFNGEHPWVGQSVPDVQLANGDRMGELLRAGKGVLLGLDTGVSLGPIFARWQRSVPCVISTARDAMGLGALLVRPDGIVAWACDVGRDTSGLASSLERWFGLPW
;
A
#
# COMPACT_ATOMS: atom_id res chain seq x y z
N MET A 1 13.97 42.73 -15.97
CA MET A 1 12.96 43.73 -15.53
C MET A 1 12.11 43.08 -14.44
N PRO A 2 11.85 43.75 -13.30
CA PRO A 2 10.98 43.21 -12.27
C PRO A 2 9.54 43.12 -12.78
N ALA A 3 8.98 41.90 -12.80
CA ALA A 3 7.58 41.67 -13.12
C ALA A 3 6.72 42.04 -11.90
N ARG A 4 5.71 42.89 -12.09
CA ARG A 4 4.71 43.18 -11.04
C ARG A 4 3.75 42.00 -10.96
N ALA A 5 3.74 41.29 -9.83
CA ALA A 5 2.76 40.25 -9.52
C ALA A 5 1.69 40.83 -8.59
N THR A 6 0.41 40.64 -8.94
CA THR A 6 -0.70 41.03 -8.07
C THR A 6 -0.91 39.94 -7.02
N SER A 7 -0.66 40.25 -5.76
CA SER A 7 -0.83 39.30 -4.67
C SER A 7 -2.30 39.00 -4.38
N LYS A 8 -2.63 37.70 -4.22
CA LYS A 8 -3.94 37.25 -3.72
C LYS A 8 -4.21 37.66 -2.27
N SER A 9 -3.18 38.02 -1.49
CA SER A 9 -3.33 38.46 -0.10
C SER A 9 -3.65 39.95 0.05
N GLY A 10 -3.73 40.70 -1.06
CA GLY A 10 -3.89 42.16 -1.03
C GLY A 10 -2.64 42.93 -0.58
N ARG A 11 -1.56 42.25 -0.19
CA ARG A 11 -0.27 42.87 0.16
C ARG A 11 0.62 43.03 -1.07
N GLN A 12 1.28 44.16 -1.22
CA GLN A 12 2.29 44.33 -2.27
C GLN A 12 3.54 43.49 -1.96
N ALA A 13 4.02 42.73 -2.94
CA ALA A 13 5.24 41.96 -2.87
C ALA A 13 6.02 42.08 -4.19
N THR A 14 7.36 42.15 -4.10
CA THR A 14 8.25 42.25 -5.27
C THR A 14 9.00 40.93 -5.45
N ILE A 15 8.86 40.30 -6.62
CA ILE A 15 9.65 39.12 -7.00
C ILE A 15 11.02 39.60 -7.50
N THR A 16 12.09 39.26 -6.79
CA THR A 16 13.47 39.68 -7.11
C THR A 16 14.19 38.72 -8.05
N ALA A 17 13.89 37.42 -7.94
CA ALA A 17 14.40 36.38 -8.84
C ALA A 17 13.34 35.28 -9.00
N LEU A 18 13.27 34.68 -10.19
CA LEU A 18 12.43 33.52 -10.47
C LEU A 18 13.31 32.35 -10.90
N HIS A 19 13.37 31.31 -10.07
CA HIS A 19 14.13 30.09 -10.38
C HIS A 19 13.25 29.06 -11.11
N LEU A 20 12.00 28.91 -10.65
CA LEU A 20 11.02 28.00 -11.24
C LEU A 20 9.62 28.54 -11.01
N ALA A 21 8.80 28.51 -12.06
CA ALA A 21 7.35 28.69 -11.97
C ALA A 21 6.68 27.54 -12.71
N THR A 22 5.73 26.88 -12.05
CA THR A 22 4.92 25.83 -12.66
C THR A 22 3.45 26.08 -12.34
N THR A 23 2.58 25.52 -13.18
CA THR A 23 1.14 25.53 -12.98
C THR A 23 0.64 24.09 -12.93
N TRP A 24 -0.41 23.86 -12.16
CA TRP A 24 -1.07 22.56 -12.03
C TRP A 24 -2.58 22.77 -11.93
N THR A 25 -3.34 21.70 -12.15
CA THR A 25 -4.81 21.69 -12.07
C THR A 25 -5.28 20.60 -11.11
N ASP A 26 -6.57 20.61 -10.78
CA ASP A 26 -7.23 19.58 -9.97
C ASP A 26 -7.71 18.38 -10.80
N ALA A 27 -7.16 18.17 -12.01
CA ALA A 27 -7.55 17.06 -12.86
C ALA A 27 -7.29 15.71 -12.16
N ALA A 28 -8.36 14.92 -11.99
CA ALA A 28 -8.32 13.60 -11.39
C ALA A 28 -8.67 12.54 -12.44
N ARG A 29 -7.65 11.87 -12.99
CA ARG A 29 -7.78 10.87 -14.07
C ARG A 29 -7.05 9.59 -13.71
N GLN A 30 -7.57 8.46 -14.17
CA GLN A 30 -6.99 7.14 -13.95
C GLN A 30 -7.11 6.34 -15.24
N ALA A 31 -6.08 5.57 -15.55
CA ALA A 31 -6.10 4.63 -16.66
C ALA A 31 -7.19 3.57 -16.44
N THR A 32 -7.90 3.20 -17.50
CA THR A 32 -8.94 2.17 -17.44
C THR A 32 -8.37 0.78 -17.21
N ALA A 33 -7.13 0.55 -17.66
CA ALA A 33 -6.36 -0.65 -17.41
C ALA A 33 -4.91 -0.29 -17.04
N TYR A 34 -4.37 -0.96 -16.03
CA TYR A 34 -2.97 -0.82 -15.62
C TYR A 34 -2.06 -1.78 -16.38
N ARG A 35 -2.64 -2.77 -17.06
CA ARG A 35 -1.94 -3.78 -17.85
C ARG A 35 -2.64 -3.99 -19.19
N SER A 36 -1.84 -4.04 -20.25
CA SER A 36 -2.24 -4.48 -21.59
C SER A 36 -1.17 -5.44 -22.11
N GLY A 37 -1.37 -6.74 -21.88
CA GLY A 37 -0.38 -7.77 -22.20
C GLY A 37 0.94 -7.55 -21.45
N ARG A 38 1.99 -7.18 -22.20
CA ARG A 38 3.35 -6.94 -21.68
C ARG A 38 3.63 -5.47 -21.33
N VAL A 39 2.67 -4.57 -21.55
CA VAL A 39 2.78 -3.15 -21.21
C VAL A 39 2.03 -2.89 -19.92
N LEU A 40 2.70 -2.26 -18.94
CA LEU A 40 2.13 -1.92 -17.64
C LEU A 40 2.35 -0.43 -17.34
N LEU A 41 1.41 0.18 -16.63
CA LEU A 41 1.45 1.58 -16.21
C LEU A 41 1.52 1.67 -14.68
N ALA A 42 2.35 2.56 -14.15
CA ALA A 42 2.49 2.82 -12.71
C ALA A 42 2.70 4.32 -12.44
N GLY A 43 2.35 4.79 -11.24
CA GLY A 43 2.50 6.21 -10.87
C GLY A 43 1.66 7.14 -11.74
N ASP A 44 2.18 8.33 -12.04
CA ASP A 44 1.45 9.37 -12.79
C ASP A 44 0.97 8.93 -14.20
N ALA A 45 1.61 7.91 -14.78
CA ALA A 45 1.15 7.32 -16.04
C ALA A 45 -0.16 6.52 -15.89
N ALA A 46 -0.44 6.00 -14.70
CA ALA A 46 -1.64 5.24 -14.37
C ALA A 46 -2.71 6.11 -13.69
N HIS A 47 -2.32 7.15 -12.95
CA HIS A 47 -3.25 8.00 -12.21
C HIS A 47 -2.66 9.38 -11.93
N MET A 48 -3.45 10.43 -12.11
CA MET A 48 -3.10 11.80 -11.73
C MET A 48 -4.24 12.41 -10.93
N HIS A 49 -3.90 13.24 -9.95
CA HIS A 49 -4.85 13.94 -9.09
C HIS A 49 -4.22 15.21 -8.53
N SER A 50 -5.03 16.00 -7.80
CA SER A 50 -4.53 17.22 -7.14
C SER A 50 -3.43 16.88 -6.14
N PRO A 51 -2.34 17.68 -6.02
CA PRO A 51 -1.22 17.41 -5.10
C PRO A 51 -1.58 17.57 -3.62
N LEU A 52 -2.82 17.95 -3.32
CA LEU A 52 -3.34 18.08 -1.98
C LEU A 52 -3.15 16.76 -1.21
N GLY A 53 -2.64 16.88 0.03
CA GLY A 53 -2.31 15.71 0.86
C GLY A 53 -1.02 14.97 0.49
N GLY A 54 -0.30 15.36 -0.58
CA GLY A 54 1.03 14.80 -0.90
C GLY A 54 1.02 13.32 -1.29
N GLN A 55 -0.08 12.81 -1.85
CA GLN A 55 -0.26 11.36 -2.04
C GLN A 55 0.26 10.81 -3.36
N GLY A 56 0.48 11.65 -4.39
CA GLY A 56 0.83 11.17 -5.73
C GLY A 56 2.11 10.33 -5.76
N LEU A 57 3.20 10.86 -5.16
CA LEU A 57 4.47 10.13 -5.05
C LEU A 57 4.30 8.82 -4.25
N ASN A 58 3.60 8.88 -3.11
CA ASN A 58 3.39 7.73 -2.25
C ASN A 58 2.60 6.62 -2.96
N LEU A 59 1.58 7.00 -3.74
CA LEU A 59 0.77 6.08 -4.52
C LEU A 59 1.60 5.39 -5.62
N GLY A 60 2.45 6.15 -6.32
CA GLY A 60 3.39 5.62 -7.31
C GLY A 60 4.47 4.69 -6.72
N ILE A 61 5.00 5.00 -5.54
CA ILE A 61 5.91 4.09 -4.82
C ILE A 61 5.20 2.79 -4.46
N GLY A 62 3.95 2.87 -3.98
CA GLY A 62 3.14 1.69 -3.69
C GLY A 62 2.89 0.82 -4.93
N ASP A 63 2.72 1.42 -6.10
CA ASP A 63 2.62 0.69 -7.36
C ASP A 63 3.91 -0.04 -7.72
N ALA A 64 5.06 0.63 -7.59
CA ALA A 64 6.36 0.05 -7.86
C ALA A 64 6.68 -1.10 -6.89
N MET A 65 6.38 -0.93 -5.60
CA MET A 65 6.55 -1.98 -4.58
C MET A 65 5.68 -3.21 -4.89
N ASN A 66 4.43 -3.00 -5.31
CA ASN A 66 3.52 -4.08 -5.67
C ASN A 66 3.94 -4.81 -6.96
N LEU A 67 4.32 -4.05 -7.99
CA LEU A 67 4.61 -4.58 -9.32
C LEU A 67 6.00 -5.21 -9.41
N GLY A 68 7.01 -4.62 -8.77
CA GLY A 68 8.42 -4.96 -8.98
C GLY A 68 8.73 -6.43 -8.73
N TRP A 69 8.26 -6.99 -7.62
CA TRP A 69 8.51 -8.39 -7.30
C TRP A 69 7.73 -9.36 -8.20
N LYS A 70 6.48 -9.01 -8.58
CA LYS A 70 5.63 -9.81 -9.47
C LYS A 70 6.23 -9.89 -10.86
N LEU A 71 6.66 -8.74 -11.39
CA LEU A 71 7.32 -8.64 -12.69
C LEU A 71 8.62 -9.44 -12.70
N ALA A 72 9.41 -9.34 -11.62
CA ALA A 72 10.65 -10.10 -11.50
C ALA A 72 10.40 -11.62 -11.42
N ALA A 73 9.39 -12.07 -10.68
CA ALA A 73 9.01 -13.49 -10.59
C ALA A 73 8.57 -14.06 -11.94
N VAL A 74 7.69 -13.34 -12.67
CA VAL A 74 7.24 -13.77 -14.00
C VAL A 74 8.39 -13.74 -15.01
N ALA A 75 9.25 -12.72 -14.98
CA ALA A 75 10.39 -12.61 -15.90
C ALA A 75 11.42 -13.73 -15.71
N ARG A 76 11.60 -14.24 -14.48
CA ARG A 76 12.48 -15.38 -14.20
C ARG A 76 11.83 -16.75 -14.46
N GLY A 77 10.53 -16.79 -14.70
CA GLY A 77 9.77 -18.04 -14.83
C GLY A 77 9.42 -18.70 -13.49
N ASP A 78 9.58 -17.97 -12.37
CA ASP A 78 9.26 -18.47 -11.03
C ASP A 78 7.74 -18.47 -10.75
N ALA A 79 6.97 -17.69 -11.52
CA ALA A 79 5.54 -17.54 -11.34
C ALA A 79 4.80 -17.45 -12.68
N ALA A 80 3.54 -17.84 -12.69
CA ALA A 80 2.66 -17.72 -13.85
C ALA A 80 2.36 -16.25 -14.20
N GLU A 81 2.12 -15.99 -15.48
CA GLU A 81 1.80 -14.64 -15.99
C GLU A 81 0.52 -14.05 -15.36
N THR A 82 -0.37 -14.89 -14.83
CA THR A 82 -1.57 -14.50 -14.08
C THR A 82 -1.25 -13.80 -12.77
N LEU A 83 -0.05 -13.95 -12.21
CA LEU A 83 0.40 -13.17 -11.06
C LEU A 83 0.38 -11.66 -11.38
N LEU A 84 0.71 -11.26 -12.60
CA LEU A 84 0.68 -9.85 -13.01
C LEU A 84 -0.74 -9.29 -13.13
N ASP A 85 -1.78 -10.13 -13.30
CA ASP A 85 -3.16 -9.65 -13.31
C ASP A 85 -3.59 -9.14 -11.93
N SER A 86 -2.97 -9.67 -10.87
CA SER A 86 -3.20 -9.18 -9.51
C SER A 86 -2.74 -7.72 -9.31
N TYR A 87 -1.81 -7.21 -10.13
CA TYR A 87 -1.35 -5.83 -10.02
C TYR A 87 -2.51 -4.84 -10.23
N GLN A 88 -3.28 -5.01 -11.31
CA GLN A 88 -4.44 -4.16 -11.55
C GLN A 88 -5.52 -4.38 -10.49
N ALA A 89 -5.83 -5.64 -10.16
CA ALA A 89 -6.86 -5.96 -9.18
C ALA A 89 -6.59 -5.34 -7.80
N GLU A 90 -5.31 -5.25 -7.40
CA GLU A 90 -4.91 -4.68 -6.12
C GLU A 90 -4.76 -3.16 -6.16
N ARG A 91 -4.14 -2.61 -7.21
CA ARG A 91 -3.69 -1.20 -7.23
C ARG A 91 -4.69 -0.24 -7.88
N HIS A 92 -5.52 -0.71 -8.81
CA HIS A 92 -6.52 0.15 -9.45
C HIS A 92 -7.57 0.67 -8.46
N PRO A 93 -8.17 -0.16 -7.57
CA PRO A 93 -9.11 0.35 -6.56
C PRO A 93 -8.49 1.33 -5.57
N ILE A 94 -7.20 1.17 -5.26
CA ILE A 94 -6.46 2.10 -4.40
C ILE A 94 -6.32 3.47 -5.07
N GLY A 95 -5.92 3.50 -6.35
CA GLY A 95 -5.84 4.73 -7.13
C GLY A 95 -7.18 5.46 -7.19
N ALA A 96 -8.27 4.73 -7.43
CA ALA A 96 -9.62 5.29 -7.47
C ALA A 96 -10.00 5.98 -6.14
N ARG A 97 -9.71 5.35 -4.99
CA ARG A 97 -9.96 5.92 -3.66
C ARG A 97 -9.16 7.20 -3.41
N VAL A 98 -7.90 7.24 -3.85
CA VAL A 98 -7.05 8.44 -3.71
C VAL A 98 -7.56 9.58 -4.58
N LEU A 99 -8.04 9.28 -5.80
CA LEU A 99 -8.66 10.28 -6.66
C LEU A 99 -9.93 10.88 -6.02
N ASP A 100 -10.79 10.06 -5.44
CA ASP A 100 -12.00 10.54 -4.76
C ASP A 100 -11.68 11.35 -3.50
N TRP A 101 -10.68 10.92 -2.74
CA TRP A 101 -10.16 11.68 -1.60
C TRP A 101 -9.65 13.06 -2.03
N SER A 102 -8.85 13.10 -3.09
CA SER A 102 -8.34 14.34 -3.68
C SER A 102 -9.48 15.27 -4.14
N ARG A 103 -10.50 14.73 -4.82
CA ARG A 103 -11.71 15.48 -5.22
C ARG A 103 -12.44 16.07 -4.02
N ALA A 104 -12.59 15.30 -2.93
CA ALA A 104 -13.22 15.77 -1.71
C ALA A 104 -12.45 16.94 -1.08
N GLN A 105 -11.13 16.86 -1.01
CA GLN A 105 -10.29 17.95 -0.52
C GLN A 105 -10.43 19.22 -1.37
N VAL A 106 -10.37 19.07 -2.71
CA VAL A 106 -10.59 20.20 -3.63
C VAL A 106 -11.96 20.84 -3.41
N ALA A 107 -13.02 20.03 -3.33
CA ALA A 107 -14.37 20.53 -3.11
C ALA A 107 -14.50 21.31 -1.80
N LEU A 108 -13.83 20.85 -0.74
CA LEU A 108 -13.83 21.49 0.58
C LEU A 108 -13.08 22.83 0.59
N MET A 109 -11.99 22.95 -0.17
CA MET A 109 -11.16 24.17 -0.19
C MET A 109 -11.64 25.24 -1.18
N ARG A 110 -12.70 24.97 -1.95
CA ARG A 110 -13.28 26.00 -2.84
C ARG A 110 -13.79 27.18 -2.00
N PRO A 111 -13.50 28.44 -2.40
CA PRO A 111 -14.02 29.60 -1.68
C PRO A 111 -15.55 29.65 -1.73
N GLY A 112 -16.20 29.68 -0.56
CA GLY A 112 -17.65 29.87 -0.47
C GLY A 112 -18.17 29.74 0.96
N PRO A 113 -19.32 30.36 1.30
CA PRO A 113 -19.90 30.26 2.63
C PRO A 113 -20.28 28.81 2.98
N GLY A 114 -20.83 28.05 2.02
CA GLY A 114 -21.20 26.64 2.23
C GLY A 114 -19.98 25.74 2.49
N GLN A 115 -18.90 25.92 1.72
CA GLN A 115 -17.65 25.18 1.91
C GLN A 115 -17.01 25.49 3.25
N ARG A 116 -17.04 26.76 3.70
CA ARG A 116 -16.56 27.13 5.04
C ARG A 116 -17.37 26.47 6.15
N ALA A 117 -18.69 26.44 6.04
CA ALA A 117 -19.56 25.78 7.01
C ALA A 117 -19.30 24.27 7.06
N LEU A 118 -19.16 23.61 5.90
CA LEU A 118 -18.80 22.20 5.81
C LEU A 118 -17.42 21.91 6.40
N ALA A 119 -16.44 22.79 6.15
CA ALA A 119 -15.10 22.67 6.72
C ALA A 119 -15.09 22.76 8.25
N ALA A 120 -15.96 23.59 8.84
CA ALA A 120 -16.12 23.66 10.29
C ALA A 120 -16.65 22.33 10.86
N VAL A 121 -17.68 21.75 10.25
CA VAL A 121 -18.22 20.44 10.67
C VAL A 121 -17.17 19.33 10.54
N LEU A 122 -16.43 19.30 9.44
CA LEU A 122 -15.34 18.33 9.27
C LEU A 122 -14.20 18.56 10.26
N ALA A 123 -13.92 19.80 10.66
CA ALA A 123 -12.95 20.12 11.69
C ALA A 123 -13.40 19.60 13.07
N ASP A 124 -14.68 19.73 13.41
CA ASP A 124 -15.24 19.16 14.65
C ASP A 124 -15.09 17.64 14.68
N LEU A 125 -15.37 16.96 13.56
CA LEU A 125 -15.15 15.51 13.44
C LEU A 125 -13.66 15.17 13.57
N ALA A 126 -12.78 15.93 12.90
CA ALA A 126 -11.33 15.74 12.96
C ALA A 126 -10.76 15.97 14.36
N ALA A 127 -11.44 16.73 15.21
CA ALA A 127 -11.05 16.93 16.61
C ALA A 127 -11.36 15.73 17.52
N THR A 128 -12.11 14.73 17.02
CA THR A 128 -12.32 13.46 17.72
C THR A 128 -11.20 12.46 17.40
N ARG A 129 -10.96 11.49 18.29
CA ARG A 129 -10.00 10.42 18.06
C ARG A 129 -10.32 9.63 16.79
N ASP A 130 -11.58 9.24 16.61
CA ASP A 130 -11.99 8.38 15.50
C ASP A 130 -11.94 9.15 14.17
N GLY A 131 -12.37 10.41 14.16
CA GLY A 131 -12.27 11.26 12.98
C GLY A 131 -10.82 11.56 12.59
N ALA A 132 -9.96 11.88 13.56
CA ALA A 132 -8.52 12.04 13.31
C ALA A 132 -7.89 10.76 12.73
N THR A 133 -8.25 9.60 13.29
CA THR A 133 -7.76 8.29 12.82
C THR A 133 -8.22 8.01 11.39
N TYR A 134 -9.51 8.20 11.10
CA TYR A 134 -10.09 8.03 9.76
C TYR A 134 -9.39 8.87 8.68
N LEU A 135 -9.07 10.13 9.00
CA LEU A 135 -8.39 11.06 8.10
C LEU A 135 -6.92 10.69 7.93
N ALA A 136 -6.23 10.36 9.02
CA ALA A 136 -4.82 9.98 9.01
C ALA A 136 -4.59 8.69 8.20
N GLU A 137 -5.45 7.69 8.37
CA GLU A 137 -5.40 6.43 7.62
C GLU A 137 -5.49 6.65 6.11
N ARG A 138 -6.38 7.54 5.68
CA ARG A 138 -6.54 7.91 4.26
C ARG A 138 -5.37 8.69 3.74
N LEU A 139 -4.88 9.65 4.52
CA LEU A 139 -3.77 10.51 4.13
C LEU A 139 -2.47 9.72 3.97
N TRP A 140 -2.17 8.85 4.93
CA TRP A 140 -0.91 8.08 4.98
C TRP A 140 -0.99 6.75 4.22
N GLY A 141 -2.18 6.31 3.81
CA GLY A 141 -2.35 5.08 3.03
C GLY A 141 -2.13 3.79 3.84
N VAL A 142 -2.15 3.86 5.16
CA VAL A 142 -1.89 2.72 6.07
C VAL A 142 -3.04 1.71 6.12
N ALA A 143 -4.27 2.12 5.80
CA ALA A 143 -5.46 1.27 5.78
C ALA A 143 -5.95 1.02 4.34
N GLN A 144 -5.07 0.53 3.48
CA GLN A 144 -5.39 0.19 2.08
C GLN A 144 -5.25 -1.32 1.86
N PRO A 145 -6.19 -2.14 2.35
CA PRO A 145 -6.11 -3.57 2.17
C PRO A 145 -6.09 -3.90 0.68
N ALA A 146 -5.12 -4.72 0.29
CA ALA A 146 -5.15 -5.38 -1.00
C ALA A 146 -6.34 -6.36 -0.99
N VAL A 147 -7.28 -6.18 -1.92
CA VAL A 147 -8.49 -7.00 -1.96
C VAL A 147 -8.15 -8.34 -2.62
N PHE A 148 -8.08 -9.39 -1.81
CA PHE A 148 -8.13 -10.76 -2.31
C PHE A 148 -8.87 -11.64 -1.29
N ASN A 149 -9.62 -12.64 -1.79
CA ASN A 149 -10.40 -13.55 -0.97
C ASN A 149 -9.50 -14.24 0.06
N GLY A 150 -9.62 -13.85 1.32
CA GLY A 150 -8.93 -14.43 2.46
C GLY A 150 -9.88 -14.46 3.64
N GLU A 151 -9.87 -15.56 4.38
CA GLU A 151 -10.76 -15.75 5.52
C GLU A 151 -10.29 -14.99 6.77
N HIS A 152 -9.00 -14.62 6.81
CA HIS A 152 -8.37 -14.00 7.97
C HIS A 152 -8.30 -12.46 7.87
N PRO A 153 -8.63 -11.68 8.91
CA PRO A 153 -8.65 -10.21 8.88
C PRO A 153 -7.32 -9.55 8.49
N TRP A 154 -6.20 -10.22 8.77
CA TRP A 154 -4.85 -9.75 8.42
C TRP A 154 -4.54 -9.90 6.92
N VAL A 155 -5.23 -10.77 6.20
CA VAL A 155 -4.95 -11.00 4.78
C VAL A 155 -5.24 -9.72 3.99
N GLY A 156 -4.27 -9.30 3.17
CA GLY A 156 -4.31 -8.05 2.42
C GLY A 156 -3.81 -6.83 3.18
N GLN A 157 -3.52 -6.94 4.49
CA GLN A 157 -2.96 -5.85 5.29
C GLN A 157 -1.44 -5.75 5.14
N SER A 158 -0.91 -4.54 5.35
CA SER A 158 0.53 -4.38 5.58
C SER A 158 0.91 -4.99 6.92
N VAL A 159 1.96 -5.82 6.93
CA VAL A 159 2.50 -6.34 8.17
C VAL A 159 3.14 -5.19 8.97
N PRO A 160 2.91 -5.09 10.30
CA PRO A 160 3.64 -4.13 11.12
C PRO A 160 5.12 -4.50 11.25
N ASP A 161 5.97 -3.53 11.57
CA ASP A 161 7.39 -3.78 11.85
C ASP A 161 7.60 -4.40 13.25
N VAL A 162 7.08 -5.61 13.42
CA VAL A 162 7.16 -6.37 14.66
C VAL A 162 8.60 -6.77 14.96
N GLN A 163 9.00 -6.67 16.23
CA GLN A 163 10.27 -7.18 16.71
C GLN A 163 10.11 -8.63 17.19
N LEU A 164 10.91 -9.52 16.62
CA LEU A 164 11.00 -10.92 16.98
C LEU A 164 11.89 -11.13 18.21
N ALA A 165 11.74 -12.26 18.89
CA ALA A 165 12.51 -12.58 20.09
C ALA A 165 14.01 -12.77 19.81
N ASN A 166 14.37 -13.11 18.57
CA ASN A 166 15.76 -13.20 18.12
C ASN A 166 16.41 -11.82 17.85
N GLY A 167 15.66 -10.72 17.99
CA GLY A 167 16.12 -9.35 17.78
C GLY A 167 15.79 -8.78 16.41
N ASP A 168 15.49 -9.63 15.42
CA ASP A 168 15.17 -9.22 14.06
C ASP A 168 13.85 -8.42 14.01
N ARG A 169 13.76 -7.55 13.01
CA ARG A 169 12.55 -6.80 12.68
C ARG A 169 12.00 -7.21 11.32
N MET A 170 10.67 -7.24 11.19
CA MET A 170 10.01 -7.64 9.95
C MET A 170 10.50 -6.84 8.73
N GLY A 171 10.68 -5.52 8.88
CA GLY A 171 11.21 -4.68 7.82
C GLY A 171 12.62 -5.06 7.36
N GLU A 172 13.43 -5.67 8.24
CA GLU A 172 14.78 -6.14 7.91
C GLU A 172 14.75 -7.46 7.14
N LEU A 173 13.84 -8.36 7.52
CA LEU A 173 13.61 -9.62 6.80
C LEU A 173 13.17 -9.39 5.35
N LEU A 174 12.39 -8.32 5.11
CA LEU A 174 11.89 -7.96 3.79
C LEU A 174 12.91 -7.21 2.90
N ARG A 175 14.04 -6.73 3.43
CA ARG A 175 15.06 -6.00 2.66
C ARG A 175 15.63 -6.81 1.49
N ALA A 176 15.60 -8.14 1.58
CA ALA A 176 16.05 -9.03 0.51
C ALA A 176 15.07 -9.12 -0.68
N GLY A 177 13.89 -8.49 -0.60
CA GLY A 177 12.86 -8.56 -1.64
C GLY A 177 12.27 -9.96 -1.81
N LYS A 178 12.28 -10.76 -0.73
CA LYS A 178 11.71 -12.12 -0.68
C LYS A 178 10.50 -12.14 0.24
N GLY A 179 9.58 -13.06 -0.02
CA GLY A 179 8.49 -13.34 0.92
C GLY A 179 9.02 -14.00 2.18
N VAL A 180 8.27 -13.90 3.28
CA VAL A 180 8.67 -14.47 4.57
C VAL A 180 7.50 -15.27 5.12
N LEU A 181 7.72 -16.55 5.43
CA LEU A 181 6.82 -17.32 6.27
C LEU A 181 7.31 -17.20 7.71
N LEU A 182 6.49 -16.60 8.58
CA LEU A 182 6.80 -16.40 9.99
C LEU A 182 5.90 -17.28 10.85
N GLY A 183 6.51 -18.20 11.62
CA GLY A 183 5.84 -18.96 12.67
C GLY A 183 6.04 -18.27 14.02
N LEU A 184 4.98 -17.69 14.57
CA LEU A 184 4.96 -16.96 15.84
C LEU A 184 4.66 -17.86 17.05
N ASP A 185 3.99 -18.98 16.81
CA ASP A 185 3.73 -20.04 17.77
C ASP A 185 4.56 -21.28 17.40
N THR A 186 5.36 -21.76 18.36
CA THR A 186 6.17 -22.97 18.23
C THR A 186 5.34 -24.25 18.05
N GLY A 187 4.04 -24.20 18.37
CA GLY A 187 3.09 -25.30 18.16
C GLY A 187 2.60 -25.46 16.72
N VAL A 188 2.83 -24.49 15.83
CA VAL A 188 2.34 -24.54 14.44
C VAL A 188 3.29 -25.38 13.56
N SER A 189 2.79 -26.49 13.04
CA SER A 189 3.55 -27.36 12.13
C SER A 189 3.57 -26.82 10.70
N LEU A 190 4.54 -25.95 10.41
CA LEU A 190 4.76 -25.37 9.08
C LEU A 190 5.64 -26.24 8.17
N GLY A 191 6.53 -27.05 8.76
CA GLY A 191 7.60 -27.77 8.09
C GLY A 191 7.17 -28.62 6.88
N PRO A 192 6.19 -29.53 7.01
CA PRO A 192 5.81 -30.43 5.91
C PRO A 192 5.29 -29.70 4.67
N ILE A 193 4.52 -28.63 4.85
CA ILE A 193 3.95 -27.84 3.74
C ILE A 193 5.04 -26.97 3.12
N PHE A 194 5.83 -26.30 3.96
CA PHE A 194 6.84 -25.35 3.53
C PHE A 194 8.08 -26.02 2.90
N ALA A 195 8.33 -27.31 3.16
CA ALA A 195 9.48 -28.06 2.63
C ALA A 195 9.68 -27.88 1.11
N ARG A 196 8.60 -27.71 0.36
CA ARG A 196 8.64 -27.55 -1.10
C ARG A 196 9.04 -26.14 -1.56
N TRP A 197 8.89 -25.10 -0.72
CA TRP A 197 9.15 -23.69 -1.06
C TRP A 197 10.38 -23.09 -0.37
N GLN A 198 11.15 -23.88 0.39
CA GLN A 198 12.30 -23.41 1.20
C GLN A 198 13.35 -22.60 0.43
N ARG A 199 13.46 -22.84 -0.89
CA ARG A 199 14.43 -22.16 -1.75
C ARG A 199 13.95 -20.79 -2.25
N SER A 200 12.64 -20.60 -2.33
CA SER A 200 12.01 -19.39 -2.89
C SER A 200 11.57 -18.42 -1.80
N VAL A 201 11.10 -18.94 -0.66
CA VAL A 201 10.55 -18.18 0.45
C VAL A 201 11.35 -18.50 1.71
N PRO A 202 12.07 -17.55 2.32
CA PRO A 202 12.60 -17.72 3.67
C PRO A 202 11.51 -18.08 4.70
N CYS A 203 11.79 -19.03 5.59
CA CYS A 203 10.97 -19.27 6.77
C CYS A 203 11.76 -18.90 8.02
N VAL A 204 11.10 -18.13 8.89
CA VAL A 204 11.61 -17.72 10.20
C VAL A 204 10.63 -18.26 11.23
N ILE A 205 11.13 -19.03 12.19
CA ILE A 205 10.33 -19.50 13.33
C ILE A 205 10.87 -18.77 14.55
N SER A 206 10.07 -17.87 15.11
CA SER A 206 10.43 -17.06 16.27
C SER A 206 9.17 -16.52 16.92
N THR A 207 9.17 -16.34 18.23
CA THR A 207 8.09 -15.62 18.91
C THR A 207 8.22 -14.12 18.66
N ALA A 208 7.11 -13.39 18.65
CA ALA A 208 7.11 -11.93 18.60
C ALA A 208 6.81 -11.36 20.00
N ARG A 209 7.35 -10.17 20.30
CA ARG A 209 7.00 -9.45 21.54
C ARG A 209 5.52 -9.12 21.61
N ASP A 210 4.92 -8.80 20.46
CA ASP A 210 3.49 -8.65 20.26
C ASP A 210 3.09 -9.47 19.02
N ALA A 211 2.56 -10.67 19.26
CA ALA A 211 2.13 -11.58 18.21
C ALA A 211 0.73 -11.25 17.67
N MET A 212 0.01 -10.28 18.24
CA MET A 212 -1.31 -9.84 17.77
C MET A 212 -2.34 -10.99 17.63
N GLY A 213 -2.20 -12.04 18.45
CA GLY A 213 -3.04 -13.25 18.39
C GLY A 213 -2.71 -14.25 17.27
N LEU A 214 -1.71 -13.96 16.43
CA LEU A 214 -1.32 -14.78 15.29
C LEU A 214 -0.41 -15.94 15.71
N GLY A 215 -0.69 -17.12 15.16
CA GLY A 215 0.17 -18.30 15.23
C GLY A 215 1.19 -18.34 14.10
N ALA A 216 0.79 -17.96 12.89
CA ALA A 216 1.69 -17.85 11.75
C ALA A 216 1.17 -16.89 10.68
N LEU A 217 2.08 -16.36 9.84
CA LEU A 217 1.75 -15.48 8.73
C LEU A 217 2.70 -15.68 7.55
N LEU A 218 2.17 -15.61 6.34
CA LEU A 218 2.93 -15.54 5.10
C LEU A 218 2.88 -14.11 4.58
N VAL A 219 4.04 -13.46 4.48
CA VAL A 219 4.19 -12.09 3.99
C VAL A 219 4.82 -12.12 2.60
N ARG A 220 4.25 -11.34 1.67
CA ARG A 220 4.79 -11.13 0.33
C ARG A 220 6.04 -10.22 0.36
N PRO A 221 6.84 -10.20 -0.73
CA PRO A 221 7.98 -9.28 -0.84
C PRO A 221 7.64 -7.79 -0.67
N ASP A 222 6.39 -7.39 -0.89
CA ASP A 222 5.91 -6.01 -0.71
C ASP A 222 5.35 -5.73 0.70
N GLY A 223 5.53 -6.65 1.64
CA GLY A 223 5.08 -6.48 3.04
C GLY A 223 3.60 -6.75 3.26
N ILE A 224 2.87 -7.22 2.24
CA ILE A 224 1.45 -7.55 2.38
C ILE A 224 1.27 -8.99 2.85
N VAL A 225 0.41 -9.19 3.85
CA VAL A 225 0.07 -10.53 4.36
C VAL A 225 -0.77 -11.27 3.33
N ALA A 226 -0.24 -12.40 2.84
CA ALA A 226 -0.89 -13.28 1.88
C ALA A 226 -1.70 -14.41 2.53
N TRP A 227 -1.35 -14.80 3.75
CA TRP A 227 -2.04 -15.81 4.55
C TRP A 227 -1.70 -15.60 6.03
N ALA A 228 -2.62 -15.97 6.92
CA ALA A 228 -2.42 -15.90 8.37
C ALA A 228 -3.31 -16.93 9.07
N CYS A 229 -2.88 -17.38 10.24
CA CYS A 229 -3.69 -18.17 11.16
C CYS A 229 -3.49 -17.70 12.61
N ASP A 230 -4.51 -17.86 13.44
CA ASP A 230 -4.42 -17.63 14.89
C ASP A 230 -3.64 -18.75 15.60
N VAL A 231 -3.22 -18.50 16.84
CA VAL A 231 -2.61 -19.50 17.72
C VAL A 231 -3.52 -20.72 17.87
N GLY A 232 -2.96 -21.92 17.77
CA GLY A 232 -3.70 -23.18 17.92
C GLY A 232 -4.63 -23.55 16.75
N ARG A 233 -4.66 -22.79 15.65
CA ARG A 233 -5.34 -23.16 14.40
C ARG A 233 -4.45 -24.02 13.51
N ASP A 234 -5.05 -24.73 12.56
CA ASP A 234 -4.33 -25.49 11.55
C ASP A 234 -3.75 -24.61 10.44
N THR A 235 -2.92 -25.20 9.58
CA THR A 235 -2.25 -24.51 8.47
C THR A 235 -3.08 -24.54 7.18
N SER A 236 -4.41 -24.60 7.32
CA SER A 236 -5.34 -24.64 6.19
C SER A 236 -5.16 -23.43 5.27
N GLY A 237 -5.18 -23.67 3.96
CA GLY A 237 -4.98 -22.62 2.94
C GLY A 237 -3.54 -22.13 2.73
N LEU A 238 -2.56 -22.52 3.57
CA LEU A 238 -1.17 -22.11 3.41
C LEU A 238 -0.58 -22.57 2.06
N ALA A 239 -0.79 -23.84 1.70
CA ALA A 239 -0.28 -24.39 0.44
C ALA A 239 -0.85 -23.65 -0.79
N SER A 240 -2.16 -23.39 -0.80
CA SER A 240 -2.83 -22.64 -1.87
C SER A 240 -2.33 -21.19 -1.95
N SER A 241 -2.03 -20.56 -0.81
CA SER A 241 -1.45 -19.20 -0.79
C SER A 241 -0.01 -19.19 -1.30
N LEU A 242 0.82 -20.16 -0.89
CA LEU A 242 2.18 -20.32 -1.40
C LEU A 242 2.19 -20.53 -2.91
N GLU A 243 1.33 -21.42 -3.43
CA GLU A 243 1.21 -21.67 -4.87
C GLU A 243 0.77 -20.41 -5.63
N ARG A 244 -0.25 -19.70 -5.12
CA ARG A 244 -0.78 -18.49 -5.75
C ARG A 244 0.27 -17.38 -5.89
N TRP A 245 1.07 -17.16 -4.85
CA TRP A 245 1.97 -16.00 -4.79
C TRP A 245 3.41 -16.31 -5.17
N PHE A 246 3.85 -17.55 -4.99
CA PHE A 246 5.25 -17.97 -5.22
C PHE A 246 5.40 -19.09 -6.24
N GLY A 247 4.30 -19.53 -6.88
CA GLY A 247 4.31 -20.54 -7.92
C GLY A 247 4.40 -21.97 -7.39
N LEU A 248 4.38 -22.93 -8.33
CA LEU A 248 4.55 -24.34 -8.00
C LEU A 248 5.99 -24.62 -7.55
N PRO A 249 6.18 -25.48 -6.55
CA PRO A 249 7.51 -25.89 -6.15
C PRO A 249 8.07 -26.88 -7.18
N TRP A 250 9.30 -26.62 -7.58
CA TRP A 250 10.05 -27.40 -8.55
C TRP A 250 10.81 -28.56 -7.92
#